data_AF-A0A1S1R9J2-F1
#
_entry.id   AF-A0A1S1R9J2-F1
#
_cell.length_a   1.000
_cell.length_b   1.000
_cell.length_c   1.000
_cell.angle_alpha   90.00
_cell.angle_beta   90.00
_cell.angle_gamma   90.00
#
_symmetry.space_group_name_H-M   'P 1'
#
loop_
_entity.id
_entity.type
_entity.pdbx_description
1 polymer ?
#
loop_
_entity_poly.entity_id
_entity_poly.type
_entity_poly.pdbx_seq_one_letter_code
_entity_poly.pdbx_strand_id
1 'polypeptide(L)'
;MPYASRWYHTTSPLTEVTAYYRHALPAAGWTLVHKGDIHPGQRAFRGERMCYSRPVDGVTAYLSVGFPGEVGEGPDDVLGPGPRDVDVFVSADPDDPDGYRNC
;
A
#
# COMPACT_ATOMS: atom_id res chain seq x y z
N MET A 1 -15.48 1.45 -11.77
CA MET A 1 -14.91 2.74 -11.33
C MET A 1 -13.55 2.91 -11.99
N PRO A 2 -13.11 4.13 -12.35
CA PRO A 2 -11.76 4.33 -12.87
C PRO A 2 -10.74 4.06 -11.76
N TYR A 3 -9.84 3.11 -12.00
CA TYR A 3 -8.76 2.77 -11.10
C TYR A 3 -7.45 2.60 -11.88
N ALA A 4 -6.33 2.73 -11.17
CA ALA A 4 -5.03 2.32 -11.67
C ALA A 4 -4.25 1.64 -10.53
N SER A 5 -3.52 0.58 -10.86
CA SER A 5 -2.69 -0.13 -9.89
C SER A 5 -1.34 -0.50 -10.48
N ARG A 6 -0.34 -0.61 -9.61
CA ARG A 6 0.99 -1.07 -9.99
C ARG A 6 1.68 -1.78 -8.83
N TRP A 7 2.28 -2.91 -9.16
CA TRP A 7 3.15 -3.66 -8.27
C TRP A 7 4.60 -3.32 -8.52
N TYR A 8 5.36 -3.15 -7.44
CA TYR A 8 6.79 -2.90 -7.47
C TYR A 8 7.50 -3.93 -6.62
N HIS A 9 8.54 -4.53 -7.18
CA HIS A 9 9.49 -5.32 -6.41
C HIS A 9 10.63 -4.40 -5.96
N THR A 10 11.01 -4.47 -4.69
CA THR A 10 12.07 -3.64 -4.10
C THR A 10 13.04 -4.48 -3.30
N THR A 11 14.33 -4.14 -3.43
CA THR A 11 15.41 -4.66 -2.58
C THR A 11 15.72 -3.72 -1.41
N SER A 12 15.00 -2.60 -1.31
CA SER A 12 15.22 -1.60 -0.26
C SER A 12 14.56 -2.07 1.06
N PRO A 13 15.13 -1.74 2.23
CA PRO A 13 14.52 -2.04 3.51
C PRO A 13 13.09 -1.48 3.65
N LEU A 14 12.20 -2.22 4.31
CA LEU A 14 10.80 -1.81 4.55
C LEU A 14 10.70 -0.42 5.20
N THR A 15 11.57 -0.14 6.15
CA THR A 15 11.63 1.16 6.86
C THR A 15 11.93 2.31 5.91
N GLU A 16 12.78 2.11 4.89
CA GLU A 16 13.10 3.13 3.89
C GLU A 16 11.94 3.35 2.94
N VAL A 17 11.32 2.27 2.46
CA VAL A 17 10.18 2.35 1.53
C VAL A 17 8.97 3.02 2.20
N THR A 18 8.66 2.65 3.45
CA THR A 18 7.57 3.29 4.20
C THR A 18 7.87 4.76 4.48
N ALA A 19 9.11 5.11 4.86
CA ALA A 19 9.52 6.50 5.01
C ALA A 19 9.37 7.28 3.71
N TYR A 20 9.77 6.70 2.56
CA TYR A 20 9.62 7.32 1.25
C TYR A 20 8.16 7.73 0.97
N TYR A 21 7.20 6.80 1.08
CA TYR A 21 5.79 7.13 0.81
C TYR A 21 5.19 8.11 1.83
N ARG A 22 5.62 8.05 3.10
CA ARG A 22 5.23 9.03 4.12
C ARG A 22 5.68 10.46 3.82
N HIS A 23 6.76 10.63 3.06
CA HIS A 23 7.27 11.96 2.69
C HIS A 23 6.81 12.38 1.29
N ALA A 24 6.93 11.50 0.30
CA ALA A 24 6.66 11.80 -1.10
C ALA A 24 5.18 12.10 -1.38
N LEU A 25 4.25 11.33 -0.78
CA LEU A 25 2.82 11.51 -1.04
C LEU A 25 2.28 12.82 -0.47
N PRO A 26 2.55 13.21 0.79
CA PRO A 26 2.20 14.55 1.28
C PRO A 26 2.83 15.68 0.48
N ALA A 27 4.09 15.54 0.05
CA ALA A 27 4.73 16.54 -0.83
C ALA A 27 4.02 16.67 -2.19
N ALA A 28 3.38 15.60 -2.67
CA ALA A 28 2.54 15.59 -3.87
C ALA A 28 1.06 15.98 -3.62
N GLY A 29 0.76 16.51 -2.44
CA GLY A 29 -0.58 17.00 -2.06
C GLY A 29 -1.56 15.92 -1.59
N TRP A 30 -1.07 14.71 -1.28
CA TRP A 30 -1.91 13.66 -0.71
C TRP A 30 -2.01 13.76 0.82
N THR A 31 -3.21 13.66 1.35
CA THR A 31 -3.45 13.66 2.80
C THR A 31 -3.44 12.22 3.30
N LEU A 32 -2.65 11.91 4.33
CA LEU A 32 -2.68 10.60 4.98
C LEU A 32 -3.97 10.43 5.78
N VAL A 33 -4.72 9.37 5.49
CA VAL A 33 -6.00 9.03 6.13
C VAL A 33 -5.84 7.86 7.09
N HIS A 34 -5.08 6.84 6.69
CA HIS A 34 -4.83 5.66 7.51
C HIS A 34 -3.38 5.21 7.37
N LYS A 35 -2.84 4.65 8.45
CA LYS A 35 -1.50 4.07 8.49
C LYS A 35 -1.55 2.78 9.30
N GLY A 36 -1.41 1.66 8.60
CA GLY A 36 -1.25 0.34 9.20
C GLY A 36 0.07 0.19 9.96
N ASP A 37 0.15 -0.84 10.81
CA ASP A 37 1.37 -1.18 11.56
C ASP A 37 2.30 -2.03 10.69
N ILE A 38 3.04 -1.38 9.80
CA ILE A 38 3.84 -2.06 8.78
C ILE A 38 5.14 -2.58 9.38
N HIS A 39 5.33 -3.90 9.39
CA HIS A 39 6.47 -4.56 10.00
C HIS A 39 6.92 -5.82 9.23
N PRO A 40 8.21 -6.21 9.37
CA PRO A 40 8.68 -7.52 8.90
C PRO A 40 7.81 -8.68 9.42
N GLY A 41 7.62 -9.73 8.61
CA GLY A 41 6.84 -10.92 9.01
C GLY A 41 5.32 -10.75 8.99
N GLN A 42 4.79 -9.65 8.42
CA GLN A 42 3.35 -9.49 8.20
C GLN A 42 2.79 -10.46 7.15
N ARG A 43 1.48 -10.78 7.25
CA ARG A 43 0.81 -11.75 6.37
C ARG A 43 0.70 -11.24 4.92
N ALA A 44 0.97 -12.10 3.93
CA ALA A 44 0.97 -11.74 2.49
C ALA A 44 -0.41 -11.31 1.98
N PHE A 45 -1.48 -12.03 2.34
CA PHE A 45 -2.79 -11.84 1.73
C PHE A 45 -3.53 -10.56 2.13
N ARG A 46 -3.07 -9.88 3.20
CA ARG A 46 -3.61 -8.59 3.67
C ARG A 46 -2.49 -7.76 4.26
N GLY A 47 -1.41 -7.55 3.50
CA GLY A 47 -0.34 -6.66 3.93
C GLY A 47 -0.93 -5.33 4.41
N GLU A 48 -0.39 -4.81 5.51
CA GLU A 48 -0.75 -3.51 6.07
C GLU A 48 -0.59 -2.41 5.02
N ARG A 49 -1.43 -1.36 5.09
CA ARG A 49 -1.53 -0.32 4.06
C ARG A 49 -1.31 1.06 4.64
N MET A 50 -0.80 1.97 3.82
CA MET A 50 -0.95 3.40 4.05
C MET A 50 -1.96 3.96 3.06
N CYS A 51 -2.90 4.74 3.55
CA CYS A 51 -4.04 5.21 2.77
C CYS A 51 -4.07 6.71 2.76
N TYR A 52 -4.36 7.26 1.60
CA TYR A 52 -4.30 8.67 1.32
C TYR A 52 -5.51 9.10 0.51
N SER A 53 -5.84 10.38 0.59
CA SER A 53 -6.83 11.01 -0.27
C SER A 53 -6.34 12.34 -0.82
N ARG A 54 -6.86 12.72 -1.98
CA ARG A 54 -6.58 14.02 -2.60
C ARG A 54 -7.77 14.45 -3.47
N PRO A 55 -8.20 15.72 -3.42
CA PRO A 55 -9.15 16.24 -4.40
C PRO A 55 -8.48 16.37 -5.78
N VAL A 56 -9.14 15.87 -6.83
CA VAL A 56 -8.74 15.98 -8.24
C VAL A 56 -9.98 16.35 -9.05
N ASP A 57 -9.99 17.55 -9.65
CA ASP A 57 -11.07 18.04 -10.52
C ASP A 57 -12.49 17.88 -9.93
N GLY A 58 -12.64 18.14 -8.61
CA GLY A 58 -13.91 18.05 -7.90
C GLY A 58 -14.32 16.65 -7.43
N VAL A 59 -13.49 15.63 -7.69
CA VAL A 59 -13.65 14.25 -7.21
C VAL A 59 -12.57 13.94 -6.17
N THR A 60 -12.93 13.26 -5.08
CA THR A 60 -11.94 12.72 -4.13
C THR A 60 -11.31 11.47 -4.73
N ALA A 61 -10.01 11.53 -5.00
CA ALA A 61 -9.21 10.35 -5.32
C ALA A 61 -8.68 9.73 -4.03
N TYR A 62 -8.65 8.40 -4.00
CA TYR A 62 -8.18 7.58 -2.90
C TYR A 62 -6.99 6.76 -3.37
N LEU A 63 -5.91 6.75 -2.60
CA LEU A 63 -4.69 6.01 -2.90
C LEU A 63 -4.35 5.11 -1.73
N SER A 64 -4.08 3.83 -2.00
CA SER A 64 -3.54 2.90 -1.01
C SER A 64 -2.17 2.40 -1.46
N VAL A 65 -1.24 2.36 -0.52
CA VAL A 65 0.08 1.73 -0.67
C VAL A 65 0.09 0.51 0.23
N GLY A 66 -0.02 -0.67 -0.36
CA GLY A 66 0.04 -1.95 0.34
C GLY A 66 1.46 -2.48 0.44
N PHE A 67 1.77 -3.10 1.58
CA PHE A 67 3.07 -3.71 1.86
C PHE A 67 2.93 -5.23 2.03
N PRO A 68 2.52 -6.00 1.01
CA PRO A 68 2.41 -7.45 1.14
C PRO A 68 3.74 -8.09 1.56
N GLY A 69 3.69 -9.10 2.43
CA GLY A 69 4.84 -9.96 2.69
C GLY A 69 5.31 -10.69 1.42
N GLU A 70 6.59 -11.10 1.35
CA GLU A 70 7.16 -11.85 0.24
C GLU A 70 6.43 -13.20 0.04
N VAL A 71 6.00 -13.50 -1.20
CA VAL A 71 5.44 -14.80 -1.57
C VAL A 71 6.59 -15.77 -1.89
N GLY A 72 6.85 -16.74 -1.01
CA GLY A 72 7.91 -17.75 -1.17
C GLY A 72 7.53 -19.12 -0.59
N GLU A 73 7.90 -20.19 -1.31
CA GLU A 73 7.42 -21.57 -1.24
C GLU A 73 7.58 -22.26 0.14
N GLY A 74 6.48 -22.50 0.85
CA GLY A 74 6.43 -23.34 2.04
C GLY A 74 4.99 -23.78 2.34
N PRO A 75 4.77 -24.99 2.92
CA PRO A 75 3.44 -25.54 3.17
C PRO A 75 2.68 -24.87 4.33
N ASP A 76 3.29 -23.90 4.99
CA ASP A 76 2.68 -23.11 6.05
C ASP A 76 2.87 -21.63 5.71
N ASP A 77 1.76 -20.88 5.76
CA ASP A 77 1.62 -19.43 5.47
C ASP A 77 2.47 -18.52 6.40
N VAL A 78 3.75 -18.83 6.62
CA VAL A 78 4.70 -18.09 7.44
C VAL A 78 5.82 -17.59 6.54
N LEU A 79 5.79 -16.28 6.31
CA LEU A 79 6.47 -15.62 5.19
C LEU A 79 7.81 -15.01 5.63
N GLY A 80 8.70 -14.81 4.65
CA GLY A 80 10.09 -14.39 4.82
C GLY A 80 10.32 -13.05 5.54
N PRO A 81 11.58 -12.65 5.76
CA PRO A 81 12.00 -11.61 6.71
C PRO A 81 11.58 -10.17 6.36
N GLY A 82 10.76 -9.94 5.35
CA GLY A 82 10.22 -8.62 5.05
C GLY A 82 9.36 -8.56 3.78
N PRO A 83 8.56 -7.50 3.63
CA PRO A 83 7.87 -7.20 2.38
C PRO A 83 8.89 -6.80 1.30
N ARG A 84 8.91 -7.55 0.20
CA ARG A 84 9.66 -7.22 -1.01
C ARG A 84 8.82 -6.58 -2.10
N ASP A 85 7.52 -6.64 -1.93
CA ASP A 85 6.56 -6.17 -2.90
C ASP A 85 5.78 -5.00 -2.30
N VAL A 86 5.52 -4.01 -3.14
CA VAL A 86 4.69 -2.85 -2.83
C VAL A 86 3.61 -2.78 -3.88
N ASP A 87 2.36 -2.80 -3.46
CA ASP A 87 1.23 -2.51 -4.34
C ASP A 87 0.82 -1.05 -4.14
N VAL A 88 0.67 -0.33 -5.24
CA VAL A 88 0.14 1.03 -5.25
C VAL A 88 -1.15 1.00 -6.04
N PHE A 89 -2.24 1.41 -5.41
CA PHE A 89 -3.57 1.44 -6.00
C PHE A 89 -4.17 2.84 -5.86
N VAL A 90 -4.85 3.32 -6.89
CA VAL A 90 -5.61 4.58 -6.86
C VAL A 90 -6.98 4.38 -7.49
N SER A 91 -8.02 4.91 -6.85
CA SER A 91 -9.41 4.89 -7.35
C SER A 91 -10.15 6.17 -6.99
N ALA A 92 -11.23 6.44 -7.71
CA ALA A 92 -12.21 7.47 -7.34
C ALA A 92 -13.31 6.92 -6.39
N ASP A 93 -13.25 5.63 -6.06
CA ASP A 93 -14.19 4.93 -5.19
C ASP A 93 -13.46 4.41 -3.93
N PRO A 94 -13.85 4.85 -2.72
CA PRO A 94 -13.25 4.34 -1.49
C PRO A 94 -13.70 2.90 -1.17
N ASP A 95 -14.82 2.44 -1.72
CA ASP A 95 -15.35 1.10 -1.47
C ASP A 95 -14.85 0.07 -2.50
N ASP A 96 -13.87 0.46 -3.33
CA ASP A 96 -13.32 -0.42 -4.36
C ASP A 96 -12.73 -1.69 -3.72
N PRO A 97 -13.35 -2.86 -3.99
CA PRO A 97 -13.07 -4.09 -3.25
C PRO A 97 -11.66 -4.62 -3.47
N ASP A 98 -11.00 -4.17 -4.54
CA ASP A 98 -9.70 -4.67 -4.98
C ASP A 98 -8.52 -3.86 -4.42
N GLY A 99 -8.72 -2.68 -3.80
CA GLY A 99 -7.59 -1.80 -3.48
C GLY A 99 -7.69 -0.88 -2.27
N TYR A 100 -8.74 -0.06 -2.12
CA TYR A 100 -8.86 0.83 -0.95
C TYR A 100 -9.54 0.13 0.24
N ARG A 101 -10.22 -0.99 0.01
CA ARG A 101 -10.81 -1.81 1.07
C ARG A 101 -9.75 -2.19 2.12
N ASN A 102 -10.05 -1.91 3.40
CA ASN A 102 -9.15 -1.99 4.58
C ASN A 102 -8.29 -0.74 4.85
N CYS A 103 -8.53 0.34 4.10
CA CYS A 103 -8.56 1.69 4.61
C CYS A 103 -9.99 2.01 5.10
#